data_AF-A0A960V6W4-F1
#
_entry.id   AF-A0A960V6W4-F1
#
_cell.length_a   1.000
_cell.length_b   1.000
_cell.length_c   1.000
_cell.angle_alpha   90.00
_cell.angle_beta   90.00
_cell.angle_gamma   90.00
#
_symmetry.space_group_name_H-M   'P 1'
#
loop_
_entity.id
_entity.type
_entity.pdbx_description
1 polymer ?
#
loop_
_entity_poly.entity_id
_entity_poly.type
_entity_poly.pdbx_seq_one_letter_code
_entity_poly.pdbx_strand_id
1 'polypeptide(L)'
;NVTAIAYLEEYKDPQGRGNYSGLKAFYRSSVSSPDEVLDANEIETIRKFTVMLNNELKAQATSMGFALTDAELLFNDIKENGRPIKSSSGWSPGNAGVNWPLPGKPGVFGLDGVHPNLYGHAVMANELIKSINSRYNLNIPQVNEYNAWYNDSLNRNPVDLKNFLTNSIIGQVISWIIGIFT
;
A
#
# COMPACT_ATOMS: atom_id res chain seq x y z
N ASN A 1 -2.28 -6.75 -13.45
CA ASN A 1 -0.95 -6.21 -13.11
C ASN A 1 -0.69 -6.36 -11.61
N VAL A 2 0.58 -6.41 -11.24
CA VAL A 2 1.10 -6.54 -9.87
C VAL A 2 1.78 -5.22 -9.49
N THR A 3 1.73 -4.86 -8.22
CA THR A 3 2.52 -3.77 -7.63
C THR A 3 3.37 -4.33 -6.50
N ALA A 4 4.54 -3.72 -6.26
CA ALA A 4 5.43 -4.08 -5.17
C ALA A 4 5.99 -2.80 -4.52
N ILE A 5 6.44 -2.89 -3.27
CA ILE A 5 7.29 -1.89 -2.59
C ILE A 5 6.60 -0.58 -2.14
N ALA A 6 5.33 -0.35 -2.47
CA ALA A 6 4.65 0.94 -2.25
C ALA A 6 4.57 1.43 -0.78
N TYR A 7 4.95 0.59 0.19
CA TYR A 7 4.75 0.75 1.63
C TYR A 7 6.04 0.63 2.46
N LEU A 8 7.20 0.53 1.82
CA LEU A 8 8.48 0.64 2.50
C LEU A 8 8.90 2.10 2.61
N GLU A 9 9.53 2.45 3.73
CA GLU A 9 10.05 3.79 3.96
C GLU A 9 11.52 3.87 3.59
N GLU A 10 11.89 4.94 2.89
CA GLU A 10 13.29 5.29 2.72
C GLU A 10 13.95 5.48 4.08
N TYR A 11 15.09 4.82 4.24
CA TYR A 11 15.92 4.92 5.43
C TYR A 11 17.36 5.17 5.02
N LYS A 12 17.94 6.19 5.63
CA LYS A 12 19.36 6.51 5.53
C LYS A 12 19.97 6.27 6.90
N ASP A 13 20.92 5.35 6.95
CA ASP A 13 21.62 5.01 8.19
C ASP A 13 22.32 6.26 8.76
N PRO A 14 22.07 6.64 10.03
CA PRO A 14 22.67 7.83 10.63
C PRO A 14 24.20 7.79 10.70
N GLN A 15 24.81 6.61 10.67
CA GLN A 15 26.27 6.42 10.68
C GLN A 15 26.85 6.37 9.26
N GLY A 16 26.03 6.54 8.22
CA GLY A 16 26.46 6.53 6.83
C GLY A 16 26.77 5.15 6.26
N ARG A 17 26.35 4.06 6.94
CA ARG A 17 26.59 2.70 6.46
C ARG A 17 25.65 2.39 5.30
N GLY A 18 26.22 2.23 4.10
CA GLY A 18 25.45 2.05 2.86
C GLY A 18 24.56 0.81 2.87
N ASN A 19 25.05 -0.31 3.39
CA ASN A 19 24.31 -1.58 3.49
C ASN A 19 23.20 -1.58 4.56
N TYR A 20 23.09 -0.52 5.37
CA TYR A 20 22.00 -0.31 6.31
C TYR A 20 21.00 0.73 5.79
N SER A 21 21.25 1.30 4.60
CA SER A 21 20.40 2.30 3.97
C SER A 21 19.64 1.66 2.81
N GLY A 22 18.37 2.02 2.64
CA GLY A 22 17.51 1.38 1.65
C GLY A 22 16.04 1.59 1.99
N LEU A 23 15.22 0.59 1.66
CA LEU A 23 13.79 0.60 1.98
C LEU A 23 13.51 -0.36 3.14
N LYS A 24 13.09 0.17 4.29
CA LYS A 24 12.74 -0.63 5.47
C LYS A 24 11.23 -0.72 5.66
N ALA A 25 10.79 -1.65 6.50
CA ALA A 25 9.42 -1.66 6.99
C ALA A 25 9.05 -0.33 7.68
N PHE A 26 7.85 0.18 7.41
CA PHE A 26 7.42 1.50 7.87
C PHE A 26 7.36 1.66 9.40
N TYR A 27 7.04 0.59 10.13
CA TYR A 27 6.88 0.62 11.58
C TYR A 27 8.22 0.65 12.32
N ARG A 28 9.34 0.33 11.65
CA ARG A 28 10.68 0.38 12.25
C ARG A 28 11.18 1.82 12.32
N SER A 29 11.79 2.21 13.43
CA SER A 29 12.45 3.52 13.57
C SER A 29 13.95 3.46 13.23
N SER A 30 14.56 2.28 13.27
CA SER A 30 15.97 2.03 13.00
C SER A 30 16.19 0.69 12.32
N VAL A 31 17.43 0.46 11.87
CA VAL A 31 17.91 -0.76 11.21
C VAL A 31 19.14 -1.25 11.98
N SER A 32 19.07 -2.45 12.56
CA SER A 32 20.17 -3.07 13.34
C SER A 32 20.95 -4.11 12.52
N SER A 33 20.36 -4.63 11.44
CA SER A 33 20.98 -5.57 10.51
C SER A 33 20.74 -5.13 9.05
N PRO A 34 21.69 -5.35 8.12
CA PRO A 34 21.49 -5.12 6.68
C PRO A 34 20.27 -5.85 6.12
N ASP A 35 19.91 -7.00 6.69
CA ASP A 35 18.78 -7.83 6.23
C ASP A 35 17.40 -7.19 6.53
N GLU A 36 17.36 -6.07 7.24
CA GLU A 36 16.12 -5.34 7.57
C GLU A 36 15.77 -4.22 6.59
N VAL A 37 16.62 -3.99 5.59
CA VAL A 37 16.39 -3.06 4.48
C VAL A 37 16.45 -3.81 3.16
N LEU A 38 15.64 -3.37 2.19
CA LEU A 38 15.91 -3.69 0.80
C LEU A 38 17.01 -2.76 0.30
N ASP A 39 18.10 -3.33 -0.17
CA ASP A 39 19.18 -2.58 -0.81
C ASP A 39 18.81 -2.15 -2.24
N ALA A 40 19.65 -1.32 -2.85
CA ALA A 40 19.40 -0.80 -4.19
C ALA A 40 19.32 -1.90 -5.28
N ASN A 41 20.07 -2.99 -5.14
CA ASN A 41 20.07 -4.10 -6.09
C ASN A 41 18.80 -4.95 -5.95
N GLU A 42 18.35 -5.20 -4.72
CA GLU A 42 17.11 -5.91 -4.44
C GLU A 42 15.91 -5.13 -4.96
N ILE A 43 15.86 -3.82 -4.70
CA ILE A 43 14.82 -2.93 -5.21
C ILE A 43 14.77 -2.97 -6.74
N GLU A 44 15.92 -2.83 -7.41
CA GLU A 44 15.97 -2.85 -8.87
C GLU A 44 15.59 -4.24 -9.42
N THR A 45 15.95 -5.32 -8.73
CA THR A 45 15.56 -6.68 -9.10
C THR A 45 14.04 -6.84 -9.02
N ILE A 46 13.42 -6.45 -7.90
CA ILE A 46 11.96 -6.50 -7.72
C ILE A 46 11.25 -5.65 -8.79
N ARG A 47 11.77 -4.45 -9.08
CA ARG A 47 11.22 -3.56 -10.11
C ARG A 47 11.27 -4.20 -11.49
N LYS A 48 12.41 -4.78 -11.87
CA LYS A 48 12.58 -5.48 -13.15
C LYS A 48 11.59 -6.63 -13.30
N PHE A 49 11.46 -7.48 -12.29
CA PHE A 49 10.50 -8.59 -12.31
C PHE A 49 9.06 -8.11 -12.35
N THR A 50 8.71 -7.06 -11.60
CA THR A 50 7.36 -6.48 -11.62
C THR A 50 6.99 -5.95 -13.00
N VAL A 51 7.89 -5.19 -13.64
CA VAL A 51 7.68 -4.66 -14.99
C VAL A 51 7.57 -5.81 -16.01
N MET A 52 8.43 -6.81 -15.92
CA MET A 52 8.38 -7.99 -16.79
C MET A 52 7.03 -8.71 -16.68
N LEU A 53 6.57 -9.00 -15.46
CA LEU A 53 5.28 -9.66 -15.22
C LEU A 53 4.11 -8.80 -15.70
N ASN A 54 4.15 -7.48 -15.48
CA ASN A 54 3.10 -6.56 -15.94
C ASN A 54 3.02 -6.51 -17.46
N ASN A 55 4.17 -6.53 -18.15
CA ASN A 55 4.21 -6.58 -19.61
C ASN A 55 3.66 -7.89 -20.15
N GLU A 56 4.01 -9.03 -19.53
CA GLU A 56 3.47 -10.34 -19.92
C GLU A 56 1.95 -10.40 -19.74
N LEU A 57 1.44 -9.96 -18.58
CA LEU A 57 0.00 -9.89 -18.32
C LEU A 57 -0.73 -9.01 -19.34
N LYS A 58 -0.14 -7.87 -19.72
CA LYS A 58 -0.67 -6.99 -20.79
C LYS A 58 -0.73 -7.70 -22.13
N ALA A 59 0.38 -8.34 -22.54
CA ALA A 59 0.45 -9.06 -23.80
C ALA A 59 -0.57 -10.21 -23.87
N GLN A 60 -0.65 -11.01 -22.81
CA GLN A 60 -1.61 -12.12 -22.72
C GLN A 60 -3.06 -11.62 -22.75
N ALA A 61 -3.39 -10.59 -21.96
CA ALA A 61 -4.73 -10.02 -21.95
C ALA A 61 -5.13 -9.45 -23.32
N THR A 62 -4.22 -8.79 -24.03
CA THR A 62 -4.47 -8.33 -25.41
C THR A 62 -4.68 -9.50 -26.37
N SER A 63 -3.84 -10.53 -26.33
CA SER A 63 -3.91 -11.67 -27.25
C SER A 63 -5.18 -12.52 -27.06
N MET A 64 -5.58 -12.74 -25.80
CA MET A 64 -6.76 -13.52 -25.44
C MET A 64 -8.03 -12.67 -25.38
N GLY A 65 -7.89 -11.35 -25.47
CA GLY A 65 -9.00 -10.43 -25.38
C GLY A 65 -9.64 -10.37 -23.98
N PHE A 66 -8.85 -10.50 -22.90
CA PHE A 66 -9.33 -10.38 -21.54
C PHE A 66 -9.34 -8.95 -21.02
N ALA A 67 -10.26 -8.66 -20.10
CA ALA A 67 -10.23 -7.43 -19.32
C ALA A 67 -8.96 -7.41 -18.46
N LEU A 68 -8.29 -6.27 -18.43
CA LEU A 68 -7.10 -6.07 -17.62
C LEU A 68 -7.23 -4.80 -16.78
N THR A 69 -6.85 -4.88 -15.52
CA THR A 69 -6.74 -3.73 -14.61
C THR A 69 -5.28 -3.47 -14.32
N ASP A 70 -4.86 -2.22 -14.55
CA ASP A 70 -3.50 -1.77 -14.28
C ASP A 70 -3.38 -1.28 -12.82
N ALA A 71 -3.10 -2.22 -11.92
CA ALA A 71 -2.90 -1.95 -10.50
C ALA A 71 -1.71 -1.01 -10.24
N GLU A 72 -0.64 -1.09 -11.04
CA GLU A 72 0.52 -0.22 -10.89
C GLU A 72 0.14 1.24 -11.18
N LEU A 73 -0.57 1.46 -12.30
CA LEU A 73 -1.10 2.77 -12.64
C LEU A 73 -2.07 3.30 -11.56
N LEU A 74 -2.98 2.44 -11.08
CA LEU A 74 -3.94 2.80 -10.03
C LEU A 74 -3.23 3.29 -8.75
N PHE A 75 -2.28 2.51 -8.23
CA PHE A 75 -1.64 2.87 -6.97
C PHE A 75 -0.66 4.04 -7.13
N ASN A 76 -0.03 4.22 -8.30
CA ASN A 76 0.76 5.42 -8.56
C ASN A 76 -0.13 6.68 -8.57
N ASP A 77 -1.31 6.63 -9.19
CA ASP A 77 -2.28 7.74 -9.15
C ASP A 77 -2.74 8.03 -7.71
N ILE A 78 -3.08 7.02 -6.92
CA ILE A 78 -3.47 7.20 -5.52
C ILE A 78 -2.30 7.78 -4.70
N LYS A 79 -1.06 7.39 -4.99
CA LYS A 79 0.12 7.90 -4.28
C LYS A 79 0.34 9.39 -4.55
N GLU A 80 0.12 9.83 -5.80
CA GLU A 80 0.34 11.22 -6.22
C GLU A 80 -0.84 12.13 -5.89
N ASN A 81 -2.07 11.66 -6.10
CA ASN A 81 -3.29 12.48 -6.08
C ASN A 81 -4.25 12.14 -4.92
N GLY A 82 -4.08 10.98 -4.31
CA GLY A 82 -5.01 10.41 -3.34
C GLY A 82 -6.31 9.91 -3.97
N ARG A 83 -6.98 8.97 -3.30
CA ARG A 83 -8.32 8.48 -3.66
C ARG A 83 -9.38 9.24 -2.86
N PRO A 84 -10.24 10.05 -3.49
CA PRO A 84 -11.29 10.76 -2.77
C PRO A 84 -12.31 9.81 -2.15
N ILE A 85 -12.62 9.98 -0.88
CA ILE A 85 -13.69 9.24 -0.19
C ILE A 85 -14.92 10.15 -0.16
N LYS A 86 -16.04 9.73 -0.77
CA LYS A 86 -17.25 10.58 -0.87
C LYS A 86 -18.51 9.80 -0.55
N SER A 87 -19.30 10.30 0.40
CA SER A 87 -20.63 9.78 0.68
C SER A 87 -21.62 10.19 -0.41
N SER A 88 -22.79 9.56 -0.44
CA SER A 88 -23.92 9.96 -1.30
C SER A 88 -24.46 11.36 -0.97
N SER A 89 -24.24 11.87 0.25
CA SER A 89 -24.62 13.22 0.67
C SER A 89 -23.57 14.29 0.34
N GLY A 90 -22.45 13.91 -0.29
CA GLY A 90 -21.35 14.83 -0.62
C GLY A 90 -20.38 15.10 0.52
N TRP A 91 -20.59 14.52 1.71
CA TRP A 91 -19.62 14.57 2.80
C TRP A 91 -18.38 13.72 2.48
N SER A 92 -17.21 14.17 2.94
CA SER A 92 -15.93 13.52 2.69
C SER A 92 -15.01 13.61 3.91
N PRO A 93 -14.35 12.51 4.32
CA PRO A 93 -13.25 12.54 5.29
C PRO A 93 -11.91 12.94 4.66
N GLY A 94 -11.89 13.33 3.38
CA GLY A 94 -10.67 13.64 2.61
C GLY A 94 -10.31 12.54 1.61
N ASN A 95 -9.03 12.51 1.23
CA ASN A 95 -8.47 11.57 0.27
C ASN A 95 -7.61 10.53 1.01
N ALA A 96 -7.74 9.27 0.62
CA ALA A 96 -6.85 8.21 1.09
C ALA A 96 -5.56 8.16 0.25
N GLY A 97 -4.44 7.93 0.91
CA GLY A 97 -3.16 7.66 0.24
C GLY A 97 -2.82 6.18 0.18
N VAL A 98 -1.69 5.87 -0.48
CA VAL A 98 -1.04 4.55 -0.50
C VAL A 98 -0.25 4.37 0.81
N ASN A 99 -0.99 4.25 1.91
CA ASN A 99 -0.46 4.09 3.26
C ASN A 99 -1.43 3.27 4.12
N TRP A 100 -0.96 2.83 5.28
CA TRP A 100 -1.88 2.39 6.35
C TRP A 100 -2.57 3.63 6.94
N PRO A 101 -3.83 3.54 7.38
CA PRO A 101 -4.53 4.69 7.93
C PRO A 101 -3.89 5.22 9.23
N LEU A 102 -3.82 6.54 9.35
CA LEU A 102 -3.42 7.27 10.56
C LEU A 102 -4.55 8.23 10.98
N PRO A 103 -4.56 8.74 12.23
CA PRO A 103 -5.52 9.75 12.65
C PRO A 103 -5.56 10.94 11.67
N GLY A 104 -6.73 11.18 11.07
CA GLY A 104 -6.93 12.24 10.07
C GLY A 104 -6.29 12.00 8.70
N LYS A 105 -5.73 10.81 8.44
CA LYS A 105 -5.10 10.43 7.17
C LYS A 105 -5.59 9.05 6.74
N PRO A 106 -6.68 8.97 5.96
CA PRO A 106 -7.18 7.71 5.44
C PRO A 106 -6.13 6.99 4.59
N GLY A 107 -6.22 5.67 4.52
CA GLY A 107 -5.26 4.82 3.80
C GLY A 107 -5.91 3.59 3.20
N VAL A 108 -5.29 3.04 2.15
CA VAL A 108 -5.81 1.86 1.43
C VAL A 108 -5.15 0.53 1.86
N PHE A 109 -4.14 0.56 2.73
CA PHE A 109 -3.41 -0.64 3.17
C PHE A 109 -3.67 -1.01 4.65
N GLY A 110 -3.44 -2.28 4.97
CA GLY A 110 -3.49 -2.81 6.33
C GLY A 110 -2.27 -2.44 7.18
N LEU A 111 -2.22 -2.96 8.41
CA LEU A 111 -1.09 -2.75 9.34
C LEU A 111 0.17 -3.54 8.97
N ASP A 112 0.08 -4.52 8.07
CA ASP A 112 1.27 -5.14 7.49
C ASP A 112 1.95 -4.24 6.45
N GLY A 113 1.24 -3.19 5.98
CA GLY A 113 1.66 -2.31 4.90
C GLY A 113 1.51 -2.93 3.51
N VAL A 114 1.31 -4.23 3.38
CA VAL A 114 1.37 -4.96 2.11
C VAL A 114 -0.02 -5.18 1.52
N HIS A 115 -0.96 -5.65 2.33
CA HIS A 115 -2.28 -6.04 1.84
C HIS A 115 -3.25 -4.87 1.90
N PRO A 116 -4.11 -4.68 0.87
CA PRO A 116 -5.17 -3.71 0.97
C PRO A 116 -6.07 -3.97 2.19
N ASN A 117 -6.52 -2.92 2.84
CA ASN A 117 -7.57 -3.03 3.86
C ASN A 117 -8.95 -3.18 3.20
N LEU A 118 -10.02 -3.21 3.99
CA LEU A 118 -11.38 -3.33 3.46
C LEU A 118 -11.68 -2.24 2.41
N TYR A 119 -11.29 -1.00 2.68
CA TYR A 119 -11.46 0.10 1.74
C TYR A 119 -10.62 -0.08 0.46
N GLY A 120 -9.33 -0.42 0.60
CA GLY A 120 -8.44 -0.66 -0.53
C GLY A 120 -8.91 -1.79 -1.44
N HIS A 121 -9.46 -2.86 -0.87
CA HIS A 121 -10.08 -3.93 -1.64
C HIS A 121 -11.31 -3.45 -2.42
N ALA A 122 -12.15 -2.58 -1.85
CA ALA A 122 -13.29 -2.00 -2.56
C ALA A 122 -12.85 -1.11 -3.73
N VAL A 123 -11.80 -0.31 -3.54
CA VAL A 123 -11.17 0.50 -4.61
C VAL A 123 -10.70 -0.41 -5.74
N MET A 124 -9.92 -1.45 -5.45
CA MET A 124 -9.43 -2.39 -6.46
C MET A 124 -10.56 -3.15 -7.16
N ALA A 125 -11.60 -3.58 -6.42
CA ALA A 125 -12.77 -4.24 -6.99
C ALA A 125 -13.49 -3.33 -8.00
N ASN A 126 -13.63 -2.04 -7.69
CA ASN A 126 -14.25 -1.10 -8.61
C ASN A 126 -13.41 -0.86 -9.88
N GLU A 127 -12.09 -0.84 -9.79
CA GLU A 127 -11.23 -0.77 -10.98
C GLU A 127 -11.30 -2.05 -11.84
N LEU A 128 -11.41 -3.23 -11.22
CA LEU A 128 -11.68 -4.49 -11.92
C LEU A 128 -13.03 -4.44 -12.65
N ILE A 129 -14.09 -4.01 -11.95
CA ILE A 129 -15.43 -3.87 -12.52
C ILE A 129 -15.43 -2.90 -13.71
N LYS A 130 -14.71 -1.77 -13.63
CA LYS A 130 -14.58 -0.84 -14.76
C LYS A 130 -13.94 -1.49 -15.98
N SER A 131 -12.81 -2.18 -15.79
CA SER A 131 -12.13 -2.89 -16.88
C SER A 131 -13.04 -3.96 -17.51
N ILE A 132 -13.77 -4.72 -16.69
CA ILE A 132 -14.71 -5.76 -17.15
C ILE A 132 -15.88 -5.14 -17.92
N ASN A 133 -16.54 -4.12 -17.37
CA ASN A 133 -17.65 -3.44 -18.02
C ASN A 133 -17.24 -2.86 -19.38
N SER A 134 -16.07 -2.19 -19.42
CA SER A 134 -15.52 -1.63 -20.65
C SER A 134 -15.17 -2.70 -21.69
N ARG A 135 -14.53 -3.80 -21.26
CA ARG A 135 -14.07 -4.85 -22.18
C ARG A 135 -15.21 -5.66 -22.79
N TYR A 136 -16.21 -5.98 -21.97
CA TYR A 136 -17.25 -6.94 -22.32
C TYR A 136 -18.63 -6.29 -22.53
N ASN A 137 -18.71 -4.96 -22.51
CA ASN A 137 -19.95 -4.20 -22.64
C ASN A 137 -21.03 -4.64 -21.62
N LEU A 138 -20.61 -4.75 -20.36
CA LEU A 138 -21.45 -5.11 -19.23
C LEU A 138 -21.78 -3.89 -18.37
N ASN A 139 -22.73 -4.06 -17.45
CA ASN A 139 -23.10 -3.04 -16.46
C ASN A 139 -23.12 -3.64 -15.04
N ILE A 140 -22.01 -4.24 -14.63
CA ILE A 140 -21.83 -4.72 -13.27
C ILE A 140 -21.78 -3.51 -12.33
N PRO A 141 -22.65 -3.46 -11.29
CA PRO A 141 -22.66 -2.35 -10.35
C PRO A 141 -21.39 -2.35 -9.48
N GLN A 142 -20.91 -1.14 -9.17
CA GLN A 142 -19.74 -0.93 -8.32
C GLN A 142 -20.06 -1.06 -6.83
N VAL A 143 -19.05 -1.44 -6.06
CA VAL A 143 -19.07 -1.45 -4.60
C VAL A 143 -19.12 -0.01 -4.10
N ASN A 144 -19.91 0.22 -3.05
CA ASN A 144 -19.94 1.52 -2.37
C ASN A 144 -18.64 1.72 -1.56
N GLU A 145 -17.69 2.43 -2.16
CA GLU A 145 -16.38 2.76 -1.56
C GLU A 145 -16.50 3.50 -0.22
N TYR A 146 -17.46 4.41 -0.09
CA TYR A 146 -17.68 5.11 1.18
C TYR A 146 -18.13 4.15 2.27
N ASN A 147 -19.03 3.22 1.96
CA ASN A 147 -19.49 2.21 2.91
C ASN A 147 -18.34 1.27 3.31
N ALA A 148 -17.48 0.89 2.36
CA ALA A 148 -16.30 0.09 2.66
C ALA A 148 -15.34 0.84 3.61
N TRP A 149 -15.04 2.11 3.34
CA TRP A 149 -14.27 2.96 4.25
C TRP A 149 -14.94 3.12 5.62
N TYR A 150 -16.26 3.32 5.65
CA TYR A 150 -17.00 3.56 6.88
C TYR A 150 -16.98 2.36 7.83
N ASN A 151 -16.94 1.14 7.29
CA ASN A 151 -16.89 -0.09 8.09
C ASN A 151 -15.46 -0.64 8.28
N ASP A 152 -14.46 0.04 7.71
CA ASP A 152 -13.06 -0.35 7.87
C ASP A 152 -12.54 0.16 9.21
N SER A 153 -12.34 -0.76 10.16
CA SER A 153 -11.86 -0.42 11.50
C SER A 153 -10.50 0.25 11.50
N LEU A 154 -9.62 -0.06 10.54
CA LEU A 154 -8.31 0.58 10.44
C LEU A 154 -8.46 2.05 10.03
N ASN A 155 -9.39 2.37 9.14
CA ASN A 155 -9.65 3.75 8.75
C ASN A 155 -10.46 4.53 9.78
N ARG A 156 -11.37 3.86 10.51
CA ARG A 156 -12.25 4.50 11.50
C ARG A 156 -11.62 4.67 12.87
N ASN A 157 -10.76 3.75 13.26
CA ASN A 157 -10.03 3.78 14.51
C ASN A 157 -8.56 3.42 14.26
N PRO A 158 -7.80 4.29 13.58
CA PRO A 158 -6.45 4.00 13.14
C PRO A 158 -5.50 3.77 14.30
N VAL A 159 -4.64 2.76 14.16
CA VAL A 159 -3.56 2.47 15.09
C VAL A 159 -2.27 3.02 14.52
N ASP A 160 -1.69 4.03 15.18
CA ASP A 160 -0.35 4.50 14.87
C ASP A 160 0.69 3.61 15.54
N LEU A 161 1.01 2.48 14.89
CA LEU A 161 1.96 1.50 15.39
C LEU A 161 3.36 2.11 15.57
N LYS A 162 3.78 3.00 14.67
CA LYS A 162 5.08 3.65 14.74
C LYS A 162 5.17 4.55 15.98
N ASN A 163 4.17 5.41 16.19
CA ASN A 163 4.07 6.24 17.39
C ASN A 163 3.98 5.41 18.68
N PHE A 164 3.23 4.29 18.66
CA PHE A 164 3.18 3.38 19.80
C PHE A 164 4.57 2.81 20.12
N LEU A 165 5.28 2.28 19.12
CA LEU A 165 6.60 1.67 19.29
C LEU A 165 7.67 2.69 19.75
N THR A 166 7.54 3.95 19.37
CA THR A 166 8.51 4.99 19.73
C THR A 166 8.20 5.72 21.03
N ASN A 167 6.93 6.00 21.32
CA ASN A 167 6.54 6.93 22.38
C ASN A 167 5.85 6.28 23.60
N SER A 168 5.55 4.97 23.55
CA SER A 168 5.05 4.20 24.71
C SER A 168 6.18 3.44 25.40
N ILE A 169 6.14 3.33 26.73
CA ILE A 169 7.08 2.50 27.51
C ILE A 169 7.03 1.04 27.02
N ILE A 170 5.83 0.49 26.84
CA ILE A 170 5.67 -0.90 26.36
C ILE A 170 6.20 -1.02 24.93
N GLY A 171 5.92 -0.03 24.08
CA GLY A 171 6.40 0.00 22.70
C GLY A 171 7.93 0.07 22.61
N GLN A 172 8.57 0.84 23.48
CA GLN A 172 10.02 0.93 23.57
C GLN A 172 10.65 -0.37 24.05
N VAL A 173 10.05 -1.06 25.02
CA VAL A 173 10.49 -2.39 25.46
C VAL A 173 10.39 -3.40 24.31
N ILE A 174 9.26 -3.41 23.57
CA ILE A 174 9.10 -4.26 22.38
C ILE A 174 10.18 -3.94 21.34
N SER A 175 10.41 -2.65 21.05
CA SER A 175 11.43 -2.22 20.08
C SER A 175 12.84 -2.63 20.50
N TRP A 176 13.16 -2.54 21.80
CA TRP A 176 14.44 -2.98 22.35
C TRP A 176 14.62 -4.50 22.24
N ILE A 177 13.58 -5.30 22.56
CA ILE A 177 13.61 -6.76 22.39
C ILE A 177 13.85 -7.11 20.92
N ILE A 178 13.10 -6.51 20.00
CA ILE A 178 13.26 -6.76 18.57
C ILE A 178 14.70 -6.48 18.14
N GLY A 179 15.28 -5.36 18.57
CA GLY A 179 16.66 -5.00 18.23
C GLY A 179 17.75 -5.88 18.85
N ILE A 180 17.43 -6.76 19.80
CA ILE A 180 18.37 -7.75 20.35
C ILE A 180 18.35 -9.06 19.55
N PHE A 181 17.19 -9.42 19.00
CA PHE A 181 16.95 -10.72 18.38
C PHE A 181 16.94 -10.67 16.84
N THR A 182 17.36 -9.55 16.24
CA THR A 182 17.61 -9.39 14.79
C THR A 182 19.08 -9.13 14.51
#